data_AF-A0A3D4UKE8-F1
#
_entry.id   AF-A0A3D4UKE8-F1
#
_cell.length_a   1.000
_cell.length_b   1.000
_cell.length_c   1.000
_cell.angle_alpha   90.00
_cell.angle_beta   90.00
_cell.angle_gamma   90.00
#
_symmetry.space_group_name_H-M   'P 1'
#
loop_
_entity.id
_entity.type
_entity.pdbx_description
1 polymer ?
#
loop_
_entity_poly.entity_id
_entity_poly.type
_entity_poly.pdbx_seq_one_letter_code
_entity_poly.pdbx_strand_id
1 'polypeptide(L)'
;ERIKLGPFLVFSGVYVALIYPIVGMWHWGGGWLAERGFHDFAGSTIVHSVGGWGALAGVLLLGPRIGKYVMGGDGVTVVRPIMGHSMPLAAIGVFLLWF
;
A
#
# COMPACT_ATOMS: atom_id res chain seq x y z
N GLU A 1 -11.85 -2.46 8.13
CA GLU A 1 -11.64 -3.00 6.76
C GLU A 1 -12.21 -4.40 6.65
N ARG A 2 -12.29 -4.99 5.44
CA ARG A 2 -12.83 -6.35 5.22
C ARG A 2 -11.80 -7.42 4.82
N ILE A 3 -10.52 -7.12 4.98
CA ILE A 3 -9.44 -8.08 4.77
C ILE A 3 -9.50 -9.15 5.86
N LYS A 4 -9.37 -10.43 5.46
CA LYS A 4 -9.20 -11.55 6.38
C LYS A 4 -7.73 -11.65 6.80
N LEU A 5 -7.48 -11.88 8.09
CA LEU A 5 -6.12 -11.93 8.63
C LEU A 5 -5.27 -13.06 8.02
N GLY A 6 -5.81 -14.27 7.87
CA GLY A 6 -5.06 -15.41 7.33
C GLY A 6 -4.50 -15.16 5.91
N PRO A 7 -5.35 -14.85 4.90
CA PRO A 7 -4.89 -14.49 3.56
C PRO A 7 -3.92 -13.31 3.54
N PHE A 8 -4.12 -12.31 4.41
CA PHE A 8 -3.20 -11.17 4.54
C PHE A 8 -1.82 -11.62 4.99
N LEU A 9 -1.71 -12.43 6.05
CA LEU A 9 -0.42 -12.91 6.53
C LEU A 9 0.31 -13.77 5.51
N VAL A 10 -0.41 -14.64 4.78
CA VAL A 10 0.17 -15.44 3.69
C VAL A 10 0.68 -14.53 2.57
N PHE A 11 -0.13 -13.58 2.12
CA PHE A 11 0.27 -12.60 1.11
C PHE A 11 1.51 -11.81 1.55
N SER A 12 1.47 -11.20 2.74
CA SER A 12 2.58 -10.41 3.28
C SER A 12 3.85 -11.24 3.43
N GLY A 13 3.74 -12.47 3.92
CA GLY A 13 4.88 -13.37 4.06
C GLY A 13 5.54 -13.67 2.71
N VAL A 14 4.76 -14.06 1.70
CA VAL A 14 5.27 -14.33 0.35
C VAL A 14 5.84 -13.06 -0.29
N TYR A 15 5.15 -11.93 -0.15
CA TYR A 15 5.54 -10.67 -0.76
C TYR A 15 6.86 -10.14 -0.18
N VAL A 16 7.02 -10.18 1.14
CA VAL A 16 8.25 -9.76 1.83
C VAL A 16 9.37 -10.78 1.62
N ALA A 17 9.08 -12.08 1.58
CA ALA A 17 10.13 -13.10 1.40
C ALA A 17 10.69 -13.15 -0.02
N LEU A 18 9.90 -12.79 -1.05
CA LEU A 18 10.29 -12.91 -2.44
C LEU A 18 10.39 -11.55 -3.15
N ILE A 19 9.29 -10.81 -3.22
CA ILE A 19 9.22 -9.59 -4.05
C ILE A 19 10.12 -8.49 -3.51
N TYR A 20 10.05 -8.22 -2.20
CA TYR A 20 10.85 -7.18 -1.58
C TYR A 20 12.37 -7.35 -1.76
N PRO A 21 12.99 -8.52 -1.46
CA PRO A 21 14.42 -8.71 -1.67
C PRO A 21 14.83 -8.72 -3.15
N ILE A 22 13.98 -9.25 -4.05
CA ILE A 22 14.25 -9.22 -5.50
C ILE A 22 14.28 -7.79 -6.03
N VAL A 23 13.33 -6.94 -5.63
CA VAL A 23 13.35 -5.54 -6.08
C VAL A 23 14.48 -4.78 -5.39
N GLY A 24 14.72 -5.05 -4.09
CA GLY A 24 15.82 -4.47 -3.33
C GLY A 24 17.20 -4.74 -3.95
N MET A 25 17.46 -5.96 -4.43
CA MET A 25 18.74 -6.29 -5.06
C MET A 25 18.98 -5.53 -6.37
N TRP A 26 17.93 -5.08 -7.08
CA TRP A 26 18.09 -4.33 -8.32
C TRP A 26 18.81 -2.99 -8.09
N HIS A 27 18.64 -2.36 -6.92
CA HIS A 27 19.29 -1.09 -6.58
C HIS A 27 20.25 -1.21 -5.39
N TRP A 28 19.74 -1.50 -4.19
CA TRP A 28 20.56 -1.55 -2.97
C TRP A 28 21.50 -2.76 -2.89
N GLY A 29 21.26 -3.79 -3.70
CA GLY A 29 22.18 -4.91 -3.87
C GLY A 29 23.23 -4.72 -4.97
N GLY A 30 23.33 -3.54 -5.59
CA GLY A 30 24.26 -3.29 -6.70
C GLY A 30 23.82 -3.88 -8.04
N GLY A 31 22.53 -4.17 -8.21
CA GLY A 31 21.99 -4.73 -9.46
C GLY A 31 21.81 -3.72 -10.58
N TRP A 32 21.09 -4.15 -11.62
CA TRP A 32 20.97 -3.44 -12.90
C TRP A 32 20.38 -2.02 -12.82
N LEU A 33 19.56 -1.70 -11.81
CA LEU A 33 19.05 -0.33 -11.64
C LEU A 33 20.17 0.59 -11.16
N ALA A 34 21.01 0.12 -10.23
CA ALA A 34 22.19 0.87 -9.80
C ALA A 34 23.16 1.11 -10.97
N GLU A 35 23.41 0.10 -11.80
CA GLU A 35 24.28 0.22 -13.00
C GLU A 35 23.76 1.25 -14.02
N ARG A 36 22.45 1.46 -14.09
CA ARG A 36 21.80 2.43 -14.99
C ARG A 36 21.66 3.82 -14.40
N GLY A 37 22.23 4.09 -13.23
CA GLY A 37 22.14 5.40 -12.57
C GLY A 37 20.76 5.69 -12.00
N PHE A 38 19.97 4.67 -11.68
CA PHE A 38 18.73 4.85 -10.92
C PHE A 38 19.05 5.40 -9.53
N HIS A 39 18.30 6.40 -9.07
CA HIS A 39 18.50 7.02 -7.77
C HIS A 39 17.30 6.78 -6.87
N ASP A 40 17.49 5.98 -5.83
CA ASP A 40 16.52 5.80 -4.75
C ASP A 40 17.23 5.69 -3.40
N PHE A 41 17.47 6.86 -2.79
CA PHE A 41 18.29 7.01 -1.59
C PHE A 41 17.75 6.22 -0.38
N ALA A 42 16.45 6.38 -0.09
CA ALA A 42 15.82 5.82 1.11
C ALA A 42 14.56 4.98 0.80
N GLY A 43 14.33 4.63 -0.46
CA GLY A 43 13.32 3.64 -0.83
C GLY A 43 11.97 4.23 -1.22
N SER A 44 11.93 5.42 -1.82
CA SER A 44 10.70 5.96 -2.43
C SER A 44 10.10 4.97 -3.45
N THR A 45 10.95 4.27 -4.19
CA THR A 45 10.54 3.17 -5.05
C THR A 45 10.61 1.84 -4.32
N ILE A 46 11.79 1.44 -3.84
CA ILE A 46 12.07 0.09 -3.32
C ILE A 46 11.23 -0.28 -2.10
N VAL A 47 10.85 0.70 -1.26
CA VAL A 47 10.02 0.49 -0.07
C VAL A 47 8.59 0.96 -0.33
N HIS A 48 8.41 2.26 -0.57
CA HIS A 48 7.08 2.88 -0.61
C HIS A 48 6.28 2.48 -1.85
N SER A 49 6.87 2.58 -3.05
CA SER A 49 6.16 2.22 -4.28
C SER A 49 5.92 0.72 -4.38
N VAL A 50 6.90 -0.13 -4.05
CA VAL A 50 6.73 -1.60 -4.03
C VAL A 50 5.59 -1.98 -3.09
N GLY A 51 5.62 -1.51 -1.84
CA GLY A 51 4.51 -1.74 -0.89
C GLY A 51 3.17 -1.19 -1.40
N GLY A 52 3.19 0.00 -2.02
CA GLY A 52 2.02 0.63 -2.63
C GLY A 52 1.41 -0.16 -3.78
N TRP A 53 2.21 -0.76 -4.66
CA TRP A 53 1.73 -1.62 -5.74
C TRP A 53 1.15 -2.92 -5.21
N GLY A 54 1.74 -3.50 -4.17
CA GLY A 54 1.15 -4.63 -3.45
C GLY A 54 -0.22 -4.29 -2.85
N ALA A 55 -0.33 -3.12 -2.22
CA ALA A 55 -1.61 -2.62 -1.70
C ALA A 55 -2.63 -2.37 -2.82
N LEU A 56 -2.21 -1.78 -3.95
CA LEU A 56 -3.09 -1.52 -5.10
C LEU A 56 -3.64 -2.83 -5.68
N ALA A 57 -2.78 -3.81 -5.94
CA ALA A 57 -3.20 -5.13 -6.41
C ALA A 57 -4.20 -5.77 -5.44
N GLY A 58 -3.93 -5.68 -4.13
CA GLY A 58 -4.82 -6.18 -3.08
C GLY A 58 -6.21 -5.50 -3.10
N VAL A 59 -6.28 -4.17 -3.22
CA VAL A 59 -7.57 -3.47 -3.24
C VAL A 59 -8.32 -3.65 -4.55
N LEU A 60 -7.63 -3.81 -5.69
CA LEU A 60 -8.27 -4.12 -6.97
C LEU A 60 -8.97 -5.49 -6.93
N LEU A 61 -8.35 -6.50 -6.32
CA LEU A 61 -8.96 -7.82 -6.13
C LEU A 61 -10.08 -7.82 -5.09
N LEU A 62 -9.92 -7.06 -4.00
CA LEU A 62 -10.90 -7.00 -2.91
C LEU A 62 -12.09 -6.06 -3.21
N GLY A 63 -11.96 -5.15 -4.18
CA GLY A 63 -12.97 -4.17 -4.58
C GLY A 63 -13.08 -2.96 -3.63
N PRO A 64 -14.21 -2.23 -3.63
CA PRO A 64 -14.49 -1.17 -2.67
C PRO A 64 -15.13 -1.68 -1.37
N ARG A 65 -15.14 -0.85 -0.32
CA ARG A 65 -15.96 -1.09 0.88
C ARG A 65 -17.44 -0.88 0.57
N ILE A 66 -18.31 -1.70 1.14
CA ILE A 66 -19.77 -1.56 1.02
C ILE A 66 -20.19 -0.17 1.52
N GLY A 67 -21.04 0.51 0.74
CA GLY A 67 -21.54 1.84 1.06
C GLY A 67 -20.57 2.99 0.79
N LYS A 68 -19.34 2.73 0.32
CA LYS A 68 -18.37 3.77 -0.08
C LYS A 68 -18.81 4.50 -1.36
N TYR A 69 -19.28 3.73 -2.34
CA TYR A 69 -19.81 4.22 -3.61
C TYR A 69 -21.25 3.74 -3.71
N VAL A 70 -22.20 4.67 -3.80
CA VAL A 70 -23.64 4.37 -3.86
C VAL A 70 -24.27 5.10 -5.04
N MET A 71 -25.27 4.49 -5.67
CA MET A 71 -26.02 5.13 -6.75
C MET A 71 -26.99 6.16 -6.16
N GLY A 72 -26.87 7.41 -6.61
CA GLY A 72 -27.82 8.48 -6.32
C GLY A 72 -29.14 8.29 -7.06
N GLY A 73 -30.20 8.96 -6.61
CA GLY A 73 -31.52 8.90 -7.25
C GLY A 73 -31.56 9.47 -8.67
N ASP A 74 -30.53 10.22 -9.05
CA ASP A 74 -30.27 10.81 -10.37
C ASP A 74 -29.42 9.90 -11.29
N GLY A 75 -29.06 8.69 -10.83
CA GLY A 75 -28.17 7.78 -11.56
C GLY A 75 -26.69 8.16 -11.50
N VAL A 76 -26.31 9.13 -10.67
CA VAL A 76 -24.92 9.54 -10.47
C VAL A 76 -24.32 8.80 -9.27
N THR A 77 -23.08 8.32 -9.40
CA THR A 77 -22.39 7.68 -8.27
C THR A 77 -21.99 8.71 -7.22
N VAL A 78 -22.52 8.57 -6.01
CA VAL A 78 -22.19 9.39 -4.85
C VAL A 78 -21.09 8.71 -4.03
N VAL A 79 -20.01 9.45 -3.74
CA VAL A 79 -18.92 8.98 -2.88
C VAL A 79 -19.24 9.34 -1.42
N ARG A 80 -19.49 8.34 -0.58
CA ARG A 80 -19.70 8.57 0.86
C ARG A 80 -18.39 8.44 1.62
N PRO A 81 -17.94 9.45 2.38
CA PRO A 81 -16.74 9.33 3.20
C PRO A 81 -16.98 8.31 4.32
N ILE A 82 -15.97 7.47 4.58
CA ILE A 82 -15.94 6.62 5.78
C ILE A 82 -14.91 7.28 6.70
N MET A 83 -15.40 7.92 7.75
CA MET A 83 -14.58 8.77 8.63
C MET A 83 -13.57 7.95 9.42
N GLY A 84 -12.47 8.61 9.80
CA GLY A 84 -11.48 8.04 10.72
C GLY A 84 -12.10 7.76 12.09
N HIS A 85 -11.68 6.66 12.71
CA HIS A 85 -12.21 6.25 14.01
C HIS A 85 -11.56 7.00 15.19
N SER A 86 -10.38 7.59 15.00
CA SER A 86 -9.65 8.36 16.02
C SER A 86 -8.65 9.33 15.38
N MET A 87 -8.89 10.63 15.50
CA MET A 87 -7.96 11.67 15.05
C MET A 87 -6.71 11.79 15.94
N PRO A 88 -6.79 11.65 17.29
CA PRO A 88 -5.60 11.65 18.13
C PRO A 88 -4.64 10.50 17.78
N LEU A 89 -5.17 9.30 17.53
CA LEU A 89 -4.33 8.16 17.14
C LEU A 89 -3.67 8.36 15.78
N ALA A 90 -4.39 8.98 14.82
CA ALA A 90 -3.81 9.35 13.54
C ALA A 90 -2.67 10.36 13.70
N ALA A 91 -2.83 11.38 14.56
CA ALA A 91 -1.78 12.36 14.84
C ALA A 91 -0.55 11.73 15.50
N ILE A 92 -0.75 10.84 16.50
CA ILE A 92 0.33 10.07 17.11
C ILE A 92 1.08 9.26 16.04
N GLY A 93 0.35 8.56 15.15
CA GLY A 93 0.96 7.80 14.06
C GLY A 93 1.81 8.67 13.12
N VAL A 94 1.36 9.87 12.77
CA VAL A 94 2.14 10.82 11.96
C VAL A 94 3.44 11.20 12.65
N PHE A 95 3.39 11.57 13.92
CA PHE A 95 4.61 11.95 14.66
C PHE A 95 5.58 10.77 14.84
N LEU A 96 5.07 9.55 15.00
CA LEU A 96 5.90 8.35 15.05
C LEU A 96 6.55 7.99 13.71
N LEU A 97 5.86 8.24 12.59
CA LEU A 97 6.41 8.00 11.25
C LEU A 97 7.39 9.09 10.80
N TRP A 98 7.26 10.29 11.36
CA TRP A 98 8.18 11.39 11.10
C TRP A 98 9.47 11.27 11.94
N PHE A 99 9.36 10.89 13.22
CA PHE A 99 10.51 10.70 14.10
C PHE A 99 11.52 9.68 13.56
#